data_AF-A0A2T7STR9-F1
#
_entry.id   AF-A0A2T7STR9-F1
#
_cell.length_a   1.000
_cell.length_b   1.000
_cell.length_c   1.000
_cell.angle_alpha   90.00
_cell.angle_beta   90.00
_cell.angle_gamma   90.00
#
_symmetry.space_group_name_H-M   'P 1'
#
loop_
_entity.id
_entity.type
_entity.pdbx_description
1 polymer ?
#
loop_
_entity_poly.entity_id
_entity_poly.type
_entity_poly.pdbx_seq_one_letter_code
_entity_poly.pdbx_strand_id
1 'polypeptide(L)' 'MEFAKLPGGEVAVRNSRHPDGPALVYTIAEIEAMLLGVKDGEFDHLTAGG' A
#
# COMPACT_ATOMS: atom_id res chain seq x y z
N MET A 1 10.01 -0.27 -0.09
CA MET A 1 8.71 0.19 0.44
C MET A 1 8.69 -0.19 1.91
N GLU A 2 8.16 0.67 2.76
CA GLU A 2 8.06 0.46 4.20
C GLU A 2 6.62 0.77 4.66
N PHE A 3 6.15 0.04 5.67
CA PHE A 3 4.82 0.15 6.23
C PHE A 3 4.89 0.43 7.73
N ALA A 4 4.10 1.38 8.21
CA ALA A 4 3.98 1.69 9.64
C ALA A 4 2.52 1.91 10.02
N LYS A 5 2.08 1.30 11.13
CA LYS A 5 0.78 1.61 11.73
C LYS A 5 0.86 2.93 12.47
N LEU A 6 -0.10 3.81 12.24
CA LEU A 6 -0.19 5.10 12.91
C LEU A 6 -1.06 5.01 14.17
N PRO A 7 -0.87 5.90 15.15
CA PRO A 7 -1.70 5.94 16.36
C PRO A 7 -3.20 6.12 16.11
N GLY A 8 -3.57 6.74 14.97
CA GLY A 8 -4.96 6.92 14.54
C GLY A 8 -5.61 5.67 13.92
N GLY A 9 -4.85 4.59 13.80
CA GLY A 9 -5.30 3.34 13.19
C GLY A 9 -5.03 3.24 11.70
N GLU A 10 -4.54 4.29 11.04
CA GLU A 10 -4.15 4.23 9.63
C GLU A 10 -2.81 3.51 9.42
N VAL A 11 -2.47 3.27 8.14
CA VAL A 11 -1.20 2.71 7.69
C VAL A 11 -0.48 3.74 6.83
N ALA A 12 0.69 4.15 7.26
CA ALA A 12 1.62 4.93 6.46
C ALA A 12 2.46 4.00 5.59
N VAL A 13 2.55 4.34 4.30
CA VAL A 13 3.33 3.66 3.28
C VAL A 13 4.35 4.62 2.73
N ARG A 14 5.64 4.25 2.82
CA ARG A 14 6.73 5.11 2.40
C ARG A 14 7.67 4.43 1.42
N ASN A 15 8.23 5.20 0.50
CA ASN A 15 9.33 4.74 -0.33
C ASN A 15 10.60 4.69 0.52
N SER A 16 11.06 3.47 0.85
CA SER A 16 12.25 3.25 1.67
C SER A 16 13.54 3.81 1.06
N ARG A 17 13.59 4.13 -0.24
CA ARG A 17 14.74 4.82 -0.87
C ARG A 17 14.74 6.33 -0.61
N HIS A 18 13.63 6.87 -0.14
CA HIS A 18 13.44 8.28 0.20
C HIS A 18 12.77 8.38 1.59
N PRO A 19 13.51 8.07 2.68
CA PRO A 19 12.95 8.00 4.04
C PRO A 19 12.41 9.35 4.56
N ASP A 20 12.95 10.46 4.07
CA ASP A 20 12.46 11.82 4.35
C ASP A 20 11.39 12.28 3.36
N GLY A 21 11.02 11.43 2.39
CA GLY A 21 9.96 11.69 1.43
C GLY A 21 8.57 11.51 2.03
N PRO A 22 7.52 11.98 1.34
CA PRO A 22 6.15 11.88 1.82
C PRO A 22 5.70 10.41 1.94
N ALA A 23 4.88 10.14 2.96
CA ALA A 23 4.18 8.87 3.11
C ALA A 23 2.76 8.98 2.56
N LEU A 24 2.28 7.94 1.90
CA LEU A 24 0.87 7.75 1.59
C LEU A 24 0.20 7.19 2.84
N VAL A 25 -0.94 7.75 3.25
CA VAL A 25 -1.69 7.31 4.42
C VAL A 25 -2.96 6.63 3.93
N TYR A 26 -3.15 5.37 4.34
CA TYR A 26 -4.32 4.56 4.02
C TYR A 26 -5.07 4.20 5.29
N THR A 27 -6.38 4.18 5.22
CA THR A 27 -7.21 3.55 6.24
C THR A 27 -7.01 2.02 6.23
N ILE A 28 -7.36 1.35 7.33
CA ILE A 28 -7.33 -0.11 7.38
C ILE A 28 -8.24 -0.71 6.31
N ALA A 29 -9.42 -0.13 6.10
CA ALA A 29 -10.38 -0.59 5.09
C ALA A 29 -9.79 -0.54 3.66
N GLU A 30 -9.03 0.51 3.33
CA GLU A 30 -8.36 0.61 2.03
C GLU A 30 -7.23 -0.42 1.88
N ILE A 31 -6.46 -0.69 2.94
CA ILE A 31 -5.45 -1.77 2.93
C ILE A 31 -6.12 -3.13 2.76
N GLU A 32 -7.22 -3.41 3.46
CA GLU A 32 -7.98 -4.66 3.33
C GLU A 32 -8.53 -4.84 1.91
N ALA A 33 -9.13 -3.79 1.34
CA ALA A 33 -9.61 -3.80 -0.04
C ALA A 33 -8.47 -4.04 -1.04
N MET A 34 -7.32 -3.38 -0.86
CA MET A 34 -6.14 -3.59 -1.70
C MET A 34 -5.65 -5.04 -1.65
N LEU A 35 -5.57 -5.63 -0.45
CA LEU A 35 -5.16 -7.02 -0.28
C LEU A 35 -6.17 -8.01 -0.88
N LEU A 36 -7.47 -7.68 -0.86
CA LEU A 36 -8.49 -8.50 -1.50
C LEU A 36 -8.35 -8.43 -3.03
N GLY A 37 -8.21 -7.23 -3.60
CA GLY A 37 -8.03 -7.07 -5.04
C GLY A 37 -6.76 -7.71 -5.58
N VAL A 38 -5.67 -7.70 -4.79
CA VAL A 38 -4.45 -8.47 -5.12
C VAL A 38 -4.73 -9.97 -5.17
N LYS A 39 -5.55 -10.51 -4.28
CA LYS A 39 -5.91 -11.94 -4.29
C LYS A 39 -6.86 -12.31 -5.43
N ASP A 40 -7.70 -11.36 -5.85
CA ASP A 40 -8.65 -11.53 -6.96
C ASP A 40 -7.99 -11.35 -8.34
N GLY A 41 -6.72 -10.93 -8.38
CA GLY A 41 -5.98 -10.73 -9.63
C GLY A 41 -6.26 -9.39 -10.31
N GLU A 42 -6.91 -8.43 -9.63
CA GLU A 42 -7.21 -7.10 -10.19
C GLU A 42 -5.93 -6.37 -10.67
N PHE A 43 -4.79 -6.70 -10.08
CA PHE A 43 -3.49 -6.08 -10.33
C PHE A 43 -2.58 -6.89 -11.26
N ASP A 44 -3.03 -8.02 -11.81
CA ASP A 44 -2.21 -8.90 -12.65
C ASP A 44 -1.70 -8.20 -13.91
N HIS A 45 -2.45 -7.22 -14.41
CA HIS A 45 -2.06 -6.38 -15.54
C HIS A 45 -0.78 -5.56 -15.30
N LEU A 46 -0.38 -5.34 -14.04
CA LEU A 46 0.86 -4.63 -13.70
C LEU A 46 2.12 -5.46 -13.93
N THR A 47 1.98 -6.79 -14.01
CA THR A 47 3.10 -7.72 -14.21
C THR A 47 2.98 -8.52 -15.51
N ALA A 48 1.79 -8.53 -16.12
CA ALA A 48 1.59 -9.02 -17.47
C ALA A 48 2.34 -8.10 -18.45
N GLY A 49 3.58 -8.47 -18.77
CA GLY A 49 4.43 -7.72 -19.70
C GLY A 49 3.76 -7.55 -21.06
N GLY A 50 3.48 -6.29 -21.41
CA GLY A 50 3.29 -5.85 -22.79
C GLY A 50 4.63 -5.58 -23.46
#